data_AF-A0A3D1KJM6-F1
#
_entry.id   AF-A0A3D1KJM6-F1
#
_cell.length_a   1.000
_cell.length_b   1.000
_cell.length_c   1.000
_cell.angle_alpha   90.00
_cell.angle_beta   90.00
_cell.angle_gamma   90.00
#
_symmetry.space_group_name_H-M   'P 1'
#
loop_
_entity.id
_entity.type
_entity.pdbx_description
1 polymer ?
#
loop_
_entity_poly.entity_id
_entity_poly.type
_entity_poly.pdbx_seq_one_letter_code
_entity_poly.pdbx_strand_id
1 'polypeptide(L)'
;MVKLFYQHLNKSIRRRQGLGRSLANPDFAGLVIKHMKKLLTYLIFAAWLLTLAGPVLAVDEVSEASSDLEEVTAEDLGATASQINGATQEATETITETGTLIEIGNTTAEETTVIVRVTAEDGTTEDNTVEIETAQVDLETAEGTESDLNDWIAGDQLTYQATENTNSGSIDATKIKNRSLSRSQRGKNGWITAIRPAEQKIDVTWQGATYTLNLTSAKIVAGVKNPATINDLKVGDRIRGRVVEDNDGNAKTWDAKIVVVLRRGNTLFMRVTRWVVPGKIVEMDENPTVPTTILMEISESKFYQKGDVNNLVGAPGEQKEVYIDENTKLRRRYFGRSLIGEFSEGDIIQVIGRLNETTGKLEAQFIRDTNIQVLGVARRIGVVKAIDLAKGQISATVAATSVAWQVNVGSDTKIYKQGKEATLADVAIGDKIRVLGTANRRLNLVAAKKIVILRDK
;
A
#
# COMPACT_ATOMS: atom_id res chain seq x y z
N MET A 1 -3.82 22.25 -28.25
CA MET A 1 -3.30 20.97 -27.71
C MET A 1 -1.95 20.56 -28.29
N VAL A 2 -1.71 20.64 -29.61
CA VAL A 2 -0.39 20.30 -30.23
C VAL A 2 0.76 21.24 -29.84
N LYS A 3 0.48 22.51 -29.51
CA LYS A 3 1.50 23.49 -29.07
C LYS A 3 2.06 23.26 -27.66
N LEU A 4 1.30 22.61 -26.78
CA LEU A 4 1.70 22.33 -25.39
C LEU A 4 2.63 21.12 -25.29
N PHE A 5 2.50 20.16 -26.21
CA PHE A 5 3.35 18.96 -26.26
C PHE A 5 4.79 19.30 -26.71
N TYR A 6 4.96 20.33 -27.57
CA TYR A 6 6.28 20.77 -28.05
C TYR A 6 7.09 21.54 -27.00
N GLN A 7 6.45 22.21 -26.04
CA GLN A 7 7.15 22.93 -24.96
C GLN A 7 7.65 21.98 -23.86
N HIS A 8 7.00 20.84 -23.64
CA HIS A 8 7.43 19.88 -22.62
C HIS A 8 8.63 19.03 -23.06
N LEU A 9 8.74 18.69 -24.35
CA LEU A 9 9.92 17.98 -24.87
C LEU A 9 11.21 18.83 -24.83
N ASN A 10 11.09 20.15 -25.03
CA ASN A 10 12.25 21.05 -25.09
C ASN A 10 12.88 21.34 -23.71
N LYS A 11 12.14 21.07 -22.61
CA LYS A 11 12.62 21.24 -21.23
C LYS A 11 13.40 20.01 -20.72
N SER A 12 13.08 18.83 -21.25
CA SER A 12 13.77 17.56 -20.94
C SER A 12 15.16 17.46 -21.58
N ILE A 13 15.33 18.03 -22.79
CA ILE A 13 16.59 17.95 -23.55
C ILE A 13 17.67 18.92 -23.01
N ARG A 14 17.29 20.00 -22.29
CA ARG A 14 18.26 20.96 -21.71
C ARG A 14 18.89 20.53 -20.38
N ARG A 15 18.45 19.43 -19.74
CA ARG A 15 19.06 18.90 -18.50
C ARG A 15 20.14 17.83 -18.73
N ARG A 16 20.48 17.49 -19.98
CA ARG A 16 21.54 16.51 -20.32
C ARG A 16 22.58 17.06 -21.32
N GLN A 17 23.05 18.29 -21.12
CA GLN A 17 24.27 18.79 -21.76
C GLN A 17 25.24 19.32 -20.72
N GLY A 18 25.93 18.39 -20.08
CA GLY A 18 27.11 18.64 -19.28
C GLY A 18 28.07 17.48 -19.50
N LEU A 19 28.59 17.36 -20.74
CA LEU A 19 29.81 16.64 -21.12
C LEU A 19 29.93 16.70 -22.64
N GLY A 20 30.97 17.37 -23.13
CA GLY A 20 31.23 17.53 -24.55
C GLY A 20 31.81 16.27 -25.19
N ARG A 21 31.30 15.92 -26.38
CA ARG A 21 32.04 15.83 -27.66
C ARG A 21 31.25 14.99 -28.67
N SER A 22 31.11 15.57 -29.87
CA SER A 22 31.06 14.95 -31.21
C SER A 22 30.17 13.72 -31.43
N LEU A 23 29.17 13.86 -32.31
CA LEU A 23 29.09 13.13 -33.60
C LEU A 23 27.79 13.49 -34.32
N ALA A 24 27.91 14.19 -35.44
CA ALA A 24 26.84 14.39 -36.40
C ALA A 24 26.67 13.11 -37.23
N ASN A 25 25.43 12.62 -37.39
CA ASN A 25 25.11 11.57 -38.37
C ASN A 25 23.79 11.92 -39.08
N PRO A 26 23.79 12.21 -40.40
CA PRO A 26 22.64 12.79 -41.12
C PRO A 26 21.50 11.80 -41.49
N ASP A 27 21.58 10.52 -41.14
CA ASP A 27 20.64 9.50 -41.64
C ASP A 27 19.35 9.30 -40.83
N PHE A 28 19.15 9.98 -39.70
CA PHE A 28 17.94 9.79 -38.87
C PHE A 28 16.72 10.60 -39.34
N ALA A 29 16.93 11.71 -40.07
CA ALA A 29 15.86 12.60 -40.51
C ALA A 29 15.05 12.03 -41.69
N GLY A 30 15.64 11.17 -42.52
CA GLY A 30 14.97 10.59 -43.70
C GLY A 30 13.93 9.51 -43.36
N LEU A 31 14.13 8.77 -42.26
CA LEU A 31 13.28 7.63 -41.90
C LEU A 31 11.93 8.04 -41.29
N VAL A 32 11.90 9.18 -40.58
CA VAL A 32 10.70 9.72 -39.91
C VAL A 32 9.73 10.34 -40.92
N ILE A 33 10.25 11.00 -41.98
CA ILE A 33 9.42 11.61 -43.03
C ILE A 33 8.72 10.55 -43.90
N LYS A 34 9.36 9.38 -44.10
CA LYS A 34 8.80 8.28 -44.91
C LYS A 34 7.62 7.58 -44.21
N HIS A 35 7.61 7.51 -42.87
CA HIS A 35 6.52 6.91 -42.10
C HIS A 35 5.30 7.82 -41.96
N MET A 36 5.48 9.15 -41.89
CA MET A 36 4.35 10.09 -41.81
C MET A 36 3.54 10.20 -43.10
N LYS A 37 4.15 10.00 -44.28
CA LYS A 37 3.41 10.00 -45.57
C LYS A 37 2.48 8.80 -45.73
N LYS A 38 2.83 7.62 -45.21
CA LYS A 38 1.96 6.43 -45.27
C LYS A 38 0.71 6.55 -44.40
N LEU A 39 0.79 7.26 -43.27
CA LEU A 39 -0.35 7.46 -42.37
C LEU A 39 -1.39 8.44 -42.97
N LEU A 40 -0.94 9.43 -43.74
CA LEU A 40 -1.81 10.44 -44.35
C LEU A 40 -2.60 9.88 -45.56
N THR A 41 -2.08 8.87 -46.26
CA THR A 41 -2.77 8.23 -47.39
C THR A 41 -3.94 7.33 -46.93
N TYR A 42 -3.84 6.70 -45.76
CA TYR A 42 -4.92 5.87 -45.20
C TYR A 42 -6.12 6.70 -44.68
N LEU A 43 -5.86 7.90 -44.17
CA LEU A 43 -6.90 8.81 -43.66
C LEU A 43 -7.74 9.46 -44.78
N ILE A 44 -7.23 9.53 -46.00
CA ILE A 44 -7.96 10.08 -47.16
C ILE A 44 -8.82 8.99 -47.84
N PHE A 45 -8.44 7.72 -47.74
CA PHE A 45 -9.22 6.60 -48.32
C PHE A 45 -10.47 6.25 -47.49
N ALA A 46 -10.46 6.49 -46.17
CA ALA A 46 -11.61 6.27 -45.29
C ALA A 46 -12.71 7.35 -45.43
N ALA A 47 -12.37 8.52 -45.98
CA ALA A 47 -13.32 9.63 -46.17
C ALA A 47 -14.05 9.59 -47.53
N TRP A 48 -13.73 8.63 -48.41
CA TRP A 48 -14.33 8.51 -49.74
C TRP A 48 -15.37 7.38 -49.87
N LEU A 49 -15.63 6.63 -48.79
CA LEU A 49 -16.62 5.54 -48.76
C LEU A 49 -18.00 5.96 -48.21
N LEU A 50 -18.23 7.26 -48.01
CA LEU A 50 -19.38 7.79 -47.30
C LEU A 50 -20.20 8.79 -48.14
N THR A 51 -20.38 8.52 -49.44
CA THR A 51 -21.38 9.22 -50.28
C THR A 51 -21.80 8.36 -51.47
N LEU A 52 -22.66 7.36 -51.27
CA LEU A 52 -23.55 6.86 -52.33
C LEU A 52 -24.93 6.56 -51.75
N ALA A 53 -25.89 7.40 -52.12
CA ALA A 53 -27.31 7.20 -51.92
C ALA A 53 -27.84 6.15 -52.91
N GLY A 54 -28.68 5.24 -52.43
CA GLY A 54 -29.42 4.24 -53.22
C GLY A 54 -30.74 3.87 -52.52
N PRO A 55 -31.76 3.42 -53.25
CA PRO A 55 -33.17 3.66 -52.93
C PRO A 55 -33.78 2.71 -51.90
N VAL A 56 -34.82 3.26 -51.26
CA VAL A 56 -35.73 2.66 -50.27
C VAL A 56 -36.53 1.50 -50.86
N LEU A 57 -36.55 0.37 -50.16
CA LEU A 57 -37.64 -0.61 -50.21
C LEU A 57 -38.04 -0.95 -48.76
N ALA A 58 -39.33 -0.72 -48.48
CA ALA A 58 -39.95 -0.88 -47.17
C ALA A 58 -39.99 -2.36 -46.74
N VAL A 59 -39.67 -2.60 -45.48
CA VAL A 59 -40.06 -3.80 -44.74
C VAL A 59 -40.55 -3.35 -43.37
N ASP A 60 -41.78 -3.77 -43.09
CA ASP A 60 -42.64 -3.65 -41.91
C ASP A 60 -42.11 -3.01 -40.62
N GLU A 61 -42.99 -2.22 -40.02
CA GLU A 61 -42.97 -1.82 -38.62
C GLU A 61 -42.67 -3.01 -37.70
N VAL A 62 -41.41 -3.14 -37.28
CA VAL A 62 -41.08 -3.91 -36.09
C VAL A 62 -41.45 -3.03 -34.91
N SER A 63 -42.62 -3.34 -34.34
CA SER A 63 -43.10 -2.88 -33.04
C SER A 63 -41.94 -2.63 -32.08
N GLU A 64 -41.91 -1.43 -31.50
CA GLU A 64 -41.04 -1.10 -30.38
C GLU A 64 -41.13 -2.20 -29.32
N ALA A 65 -40.08 -3.00 -29.21
CA ALA A 65 -39.92 -3.90 -28.09
C ALA A 65 -39.72 -3.01 -26.86
N SER A 66 -40.82 -2.86 -26.10
CA SER A 66 -40.88 -2.19 -24.80
C SER A 66 -39.57 -2.34 -24.04
N SER A 67 -38.95 -1.18 -23.81
CA SER A 67 -37.74 -0.99 -23.00
C SER A 67 -38.06 -0.94 -21.51
N ASP A 68 -39.12 -1.61 -21.05
CA ASP A 68 -39.49 -1.61 -19.64
C ASP A 68 -38.68 -2.66 -18.88
N LEU A 69 -37.35 -2.49 -18.90
CA LEU A 69 -36.51 -2.90 -17.79
C LEU A 69 -36.55 -1.74 -16.80
N GLU A 70 -37.61 -1.69 -15.98
CA GLU A 70 -37.58 -0.86 -14.79
C GLU A 70 -36.29 -1.18 -14.01
N GLU A 71 -35.51 -0.13 -13.76
CA GLU A 71 -34.28 -0.20 -13.01
C GLU A 71 -34.61 -0.50 -11.56
N VAL A 72 -34.61 -1.80 -11.22
CA VAL A 72 -34.72 -2.27 -9.85
C VAL A 72 -33.48 -1.82 -9.09
N THR A 73 -33.64 -0.89 -8.14
CA THR A 73 -32.53 -0.26 -7.40
C THR A 73 -32.03 -1.19 -6.29
N ALA A 74 -30.94 -0.80 -5.63
CA ALA A 74 -30.43 -1.53 -4.47
C ALA A 74 -31.46 -1.64 -3.32
N GLU A 75 -32.46 -0.76 -3.28
CA GLU A 75 -33.52 -0.73 -2.26
C GLU A 75 -34.55 -1.86 -2.44
N ASP A 76 -34.80 -2.31 -3.68
CA ASP A 76 -35.70 -3.42 -3.98
C ASP A 76 -35.15 -4.80 -3.57
N LEU A 77 -33.90 -4.85 -3.07
CA LEU A 77 -33.23 -6.06 -2.66
C LEU A 77 -33.15 -6.24 -1.13
N GLY A 78 -33.69 -5.31 -0.35
CA GLY A 78 -33.77 -5.41 1.11
C GLY A 78 -32.41 -5.43 1.82
N ALA A 79 -31.37 -4.88 1.19
CA ALA A 79 -30.05 -4.75 1.77
C ALA A 79 -29.62 -3.28 1.69
N THR A 80 -29.23 -2.70 2.82
CA THR A 80 -28.85 -1.29 2.90
C THR A 80 -27.56 -1.04 2.12
N ALA A 81 -27.34 0.19 1.65
CA ALA A 81 -26.08 0.57 0.97
C ALA A 81 -24.84 0.26 1.83
N SER A 82 -24.99 0.31 3.16
CA SER A 82 -23.99 -0.10 4.15
C SER A 82 -23.72 -1.62 4.17
N GLN A 83 -24.73 -2.44 3.87
CA GLN A 83 -24.61 -3.91 3.78
C GLN A 83 -24.02 -4.40 2.45
N ILE A 84 -24.13 -3.63 1.36
CA ILE A 84 -23.71 -4.10 0.03
C ILE A 84 -22.28 -3.70 -0.35
N ASN A 85 -21.74 -2.53 0.01
CA ASN A 85 -20.40 -2.13 -0.45
C ASN A 85 -19.79 -1.01 0.42
N GLY A 86 -19.29 -1.36 1.60
CA GLY A 86 -18.42 -0.46 2.37
C GLY A 86 -17.09 -0.22 1.64
N ALA A 87 -17.13 0.71 0.67
CA ALA A 87 -16.11 1.21 -0.24
C ALA A 87 -15.96 0.45 -1.58
N THR A 88 -16.00 1.16 -2.72
CA THR A 88 -15.63 0.66 -4.06
C THR A 88 -14.27 1.20 -4.53
N GLN A 89 -13.70 2.09 -3.73
CA GLN A 89 -12.41 2.76 -3.82
C GLN A 89 -11.95 3.03 -2.39
N GLU A 90 -10.66 3.31 -2.17
CA GLU A 90 -10.19 3.82 -0.88
C GLU A 90 -10.92 5.13 -0.55
N ALA A 91 -11.55 5.20 0.61
CA ALA A 91 -11.98 6.47 1.18
C ALA A 91 -10.78 7.08 1.90
N THR A 92 -10.42 8.29 1.48
CA THR A 92 -9.28 9.01 2.02
C THR A 92 -9.74 10.20 2.83
N GLU A 93 -9.05 10.48 3.92
CA GLU A 93 -9.16 11.74 4.64
C GLU A 93 -7.79 12.38 4.83
N THR A 94 -7.76 13.71 4.95
CA THR A 94 -6.53 14.41 5.28
C THR A 94 -6.48 14.57 6.80
N ILE A 95 -5.45 13.98 7.40
CA ILE A 95 -5.22 14.08 8.85
C ILE A 95 -4.04 14.99 9.15
N THR A 96 -4.04 15.59 10.33
CA THR A 96 -2.90 16.30 10.89
C THR A 96 -2.77 15.92 12.34
N GLU A 97 -1.66 15.26 12.69
CA GLU A 97 -1.47 14.68 14.00
C GLU A 97 -0.11 15.09 14.57
N THR A 98 -0.02 15.15 15.90
CA THR A 98 1.23 15.42 16.61
C THR A 98 1.52 14.29 17.59
N GLY A 99 2.75 13.81 17.57
CA GLY A 99 3.15 12.71 18.42
C GLY A 99 4.65 12.59 18.58
N THR A 100 5.05 11.54 19.27
CA THR A 100 6.47 11.23 19.52
C THR A 100 6.95 10.22 18.49
N LEU A 101 8.04 10.53 17.80
CA LEU A 101 8.74 9.58 16.94
C LEU A 101 9.23 8.42 17.79
N ILE A 102 8.64 7.25 17.62
CA ILE A 102 9.11 6.04 18.30
C ILE A 102 10.26 5.42 17.52
N GLU A 103 10.22 5.57 16.20
CA GLU A 103 10.99 4.70 15.34
C GLU A 103 11.09 5.26 13.93
N ILE A 104 12.23 5.01 13.29
CA ILE A 104 12.50 5.45 11.92
C ILE A 104 12.94 4.21 11.16
N GLY A 105 12.34 4.01 9.99
CA GLY A 105 12.78 3.02 9.02
C GLY A 105 14.13 3.36 8.40
N ASN A 106 14.27 3.09 7.11
CA ASN A 106 15.48 3.39 6.38
C ASN A 106 15.57 4.90 6.08
N THR A 107 16.62 5.57 6.53
CA THR A 107 16.78 7.04 6.32
C THR A 107 17.43 7.41 4.98
N THR A 108 17.72 6.42 4.13
CA THR A 108 18.35 6.61 2.82
C THR A 108 17.55 6.03 1.66
N ALA A 109 16.47 5.29 1.95
CA ALA A 109 15.60 4.75 0.94
C ALA A 109 14.70 5.87 0.37
N GLU A 110 14.37 5.76 -0.91
CA GLU A 110 13.43 6.67 -1.57
C GLU A 110 12.04 6.59 -0.93
N GLU A 111 11.68 5.41 -0.42
CA GLU A 111 10.46 5.15 0.32
C GLU A 111 10.78 4.47 1.67
N THR A 112 10.16 4.96 2.73
CA THR A 112 10.42 4.50 4.08
C THR A 112 9.19 4.70 4.97
N THR A 113 9.31 4.35 6.24
CA THR A 113 8.26 4.56 7.24
C THR A 113 8.84 5.18 8.51
N VAL A 114 7.98 5.86 9.27
CA VAL A 114 8.24 6.23 10.66
C VAL A 114 7.09 5.76 11.52
N ILE A 115 7.36 5.42 12.78
CA ILE A 115 6.31 5.16 13.75
C ILE A 115 6.18 6.36 14.66
N VAL A 116 4.98 6.94 14.71
CA VAL A 116 4.64 8.08 15.55
C VAL A 116 3.62 7.65 16.59
N ARG A 117 3.97 7.79 17.86
CA ARG A 117 3.05 7.59 18.98
C ARG A 117 2.24 8.84 19.21
N VAL A 118 0.95 8.75 18.95
CA VAL A 118 -0.03 9.79 19.28
C VAL A 118 -0.61 9.46 20.65
N THR A 119 -0.70 10.46 21.53
CA THR A 119 -1.31 10.33 22.86
C THR A 119 -2.62 11.10 22.86
N ALA A 120 -3.73 10.42 23.09
CA ALA A 120 -5.04 11.04 23.22
C ALA A 120 -5.18 11.81 24.55
N GLU A 121 -6.21 12.65 24.67
CA GLU A 121 -6.46 13.47 25.86
C GLU A 121 -6.64 12.64 27.14
N ASP A 122 -7.17 11.42 27.02
CA ASP A 122 -7.35 10.48 28.12
C ASP A 122 -6.07 9.74 28.53
N GLY A 123 -4.95 10.03 27.87
CA GLY A 123 -3.65 9.42 28.12
C GLY A 123 -3.43 8.07 27.43
N THR A 124 -4.41 7.57 26.68
CA THR A 124 -4.21 6.39 25.83
C THR A 124 -3.26 6.72 24.67
N THR A 125 -2.51 5.72 24.20
CA THR A 125 -1.50 5.91 23.17
C THR A 125 -1.72 4.96 22.00
N GLU A 126 -1.56 5.47 20.78
CA GLU A 126 -1.59 4.69 19.55
C GLU A 126 -0.31 4.90 18.75
N ASP A 127 0.25 3.81 18.23
CA ASP A 127 1.47 3.83 17.40
C ASP A 127 1.09 3.76 15.92
N ASN A 128 1.13 4.91 15.24
CA ASN A 128 0.80 5.04 13.83
C ASN A 128 2.03 4.82 12.96
N THR A 129 1.93 3.96 11.94
CA THR A 129 2.95 3.84 10.89
C THR A 129 2.64 4.83 9.80
N VAL A 130 3.54 5.77 9.59
CA VAL A 130 3.42 6.83 8.57
C VAL A 130 4.39 6.50 7.45
N GLU A 131 3.86 6.32 6.25
CA GLU A 131 4.62 6.05 5.02
C GLU A 131 5.18 7.36 4.45
N ILE A 132 6.44 7.33 4.02
CA ILE A 132 7.17 8.49 3.51
C ILE A 132 7.79 8.14 2.16
N GLU A 133 7.31 8.79 1.10
CA GLU A 133 8.03 8.88 -0.17
C GLU A 133 8.89 10.15 -0.15
N THR A 134 10.18 10.00 0.13
CA THR A 134 11.10 11.12 0.45
C THR A 134 11.21 12.18 -0.66
N ALA A 135 10.87 11.83 -1.90
CA ALA A 135 10.83 12.77 -3.02
C ALA A 135 9.53 13.62 -3.10
N GLN A 136 8.46 13.20 -2.43
CA GLN A 136 7.14 13.85 -2.48
C GLN A 136 6.73 14.47 -1.14
N VAL A 137 7.34 14.05 -0.04
CA VAL A 137 7.01 14.54 1.31
C VAL A 137 7.86 15.73 1.69
N ASP A 138 7.20 16.82 2.09
CA ASP A 138 7.88 17.98 2.67
C ASP A 138 8.38 17.64 4.09
N LEU A 139 9.69 17.41 4.24
CA LEU A 139 10.32 17.20 5.54
C LEU A 139 10.86 18.51 6.08
N GLU A 140 10.40 18.93 7.27
CA GLU A 140 10.71 20.24 7.84
C GLU A 140 11.29 20.17 9.26
N THR A 141 12.15 21.13 9.60
CA THR A 141 12.57 21.41 10.98
C THR A 141 11.50 22.20 11.74
N ALA A 142 11.73 22.46 13.03
CA ALA A 142 10.84 23.26 13.86
C ALA A 142 10.60 24.67 13.29
N GLU A 143 11.58 25.23 12.59
CA GLU A 143 11.51 26.54 11.93
C GLU A 143 10.92 26.50 10.52
N GLY A 144 10.54 25.33 10.01
CA GLY A 144 9.97 25.19 8.67
C GLY A 144 10.99 25.21 7.54
N THR A 145 12.28 24.97 7.84
CA THR A 145 13.31 24.75 6.81
C THR A 145 13.38 23.26 6.45
N GLU A 146 13.88 22.94 5.26
CA GLU A 146 14.08 21.55 4.81
C GLU A 146 14.87 20.72 5.84
N SER A 147 14.46 19.47 6.03
CA SER A 147 15.03 18.53 6.98
C SER A 147 15.33 17.19 6.30
N ASP A 148 16.37 16.50 6.78
CA ASP A 148 16.73 15.14 6.37
C ASP A 148 16.34 14.15 7.49
N LEU A 149 15.78 12.98 7.13
CA LEU A 149 15.51 11.88 8.07
C LEU A 149 16.76 11.40 8.82
N ASN A 150 17.95 11.60 8.24
CA ASN A 150 19.22 11.34 8.90
C ASN A 150 19.44 12.23 10.15
N ASP A 151 18.75 13.37 10.23
CA ASP A 151 18.80 14.32 11.34
C ASP A 151 17.84 13.97 12.50
N TRP A 152 16.94 13.01 12.26
CA TRP A 152 15.87 12.65 13.18
C TRP A 152 16.29 11.57 14.16
N ILE A 153 15.73 11.64 15.37
CA ILE A 153 16.05 10.75 16.48
C ILE A 153 14.74 10.32 17.16
N ALA A 154 14.59 9.04 17.50
CA ALA A 154 13.44 8.61 18.28
C ALA A 154 13.36 9.37 19.62
N GLY A 155 12.14 9.76 19.99
CA GLY A 155 11.83 10.71 21.04
C GLY A 155 11.54 12.12 20.52
N ASP A 156 11.88 12.43 19.26
CA ASP A 156 11.52 13.70 18.64
C ASP A 156 10.00 13.90 18.59
N GLN A 157 9.55 15.14 18.81
CA GLN A 157 8.17 15.51 18.57
C GLN A 157 7.96 15.80 17.09
N LEU A 158 7.04 15.09 16.46
CA LEU A 158 6.68 15.27 15.06
C LEU A 158 5.25 15.79 14.97
N THR A 159 5.00 16.67 14.00
CA THR A 159 3.67 16.91 13.47
C THR A 159 3.66 16.46 12.02
N TYR A 160 2.74 15.58 11.63
CA TYR A 160 2.60 15.14 10.25
C TYR A 160 1.24 15.54 9.69
N GLN A 161 1.22 15.88 8.41
CA GLN A 161 0.04 15.93 7.57
C GLN A 161 0.10 14.73 6.63
N ALA A 162 -1.01 14.02 6.50
CA ALA A 162 -1.06 12.80 5.71
C ALA A 162 -2.43 12.61 5.07
N THR A 163 -2.43 11.80 4.02
CA THR A 163 -3.65 11.18 3.50
C THR A 163 -3.82 9.85 4.22
N GLU A 164 -4.79 9.77 5.12
CA GLU A 164 -5.20 8.50 5.72
C GLU A 164 -6.19 7.81 4.80
N ASN A 165 -5.82 6.62 4.36
CA ASN A 165 -6.72 5.69 3.71
C ASN A 165 -7.59 5.03 4.79
N THR A 166 -8.71 5.66 5.15
CA THR A 166 -9.60 5.26 6.27
C THR A 166 -10.04 3.79 6.21
N ASN A 167 -9.96 3.16 5.04
CA ASN A 167 -10.29 1.77 4.88
C ASN A 167 -9.11 0.79 5.07
N SER A 168 -7.91 1.11 4.59
CA SER A 168 -6.69 0.32 4.83
C SER A 168 -5.99 0.64 6.14
N GLY A 169 -6.19 1.84 6.68
CA GLY A 169 -5.40 2.40 7.76
C GLY A 169 -3.97 2.74 7.35
N SER A 170 -3.66 2.77 6.04
CA SER A 170 -2.38 3.28 5.55
C SER A 170 -2.40 4.82 5.64
N ILE A 171 -1.28 5.38 6.11
CA ILE A 171 -1.13 6.82 6.34
C ILE A 171 0.03 7.29 5.48
N ASP A 172 -0.29 7.89 4.33
CA ASP A 172 0.67 8.42 3.38
C ASP A 172 1.00 9.87 3.75
N ALA A 173 2.20 10.13 4.26
CA ALA A 173 2.60 11.49 4.59
C ALA A 173 2.61 12.37 3.33
N THR A 174 2.23 13.62 3.51
CA THR A 174 2.45 14.70 2.52
C THR A 174 3.44 15.72 3.07
N LYS A 175 3.47 15.89 4.39
CA LYS A 175 4.39 16.78 5.09
C LYS A 175 4.66 16.28 6.49
N ILE A 176 5.90 16.35 6.94
CA ILE A 176 6.26 16.04 8.33
C ILE A 176 7.23 17.09 8.87
N LYS A 177 6.84 17.69 9.99
CA LYS A 177 7.61 18.69 10.71
C LYS A 177 8.18 18.11 12.00
N ASN A 178 9.50 18.05 12.09
CA ASN A 178 10.21 17.69 13.31
C ASN A 178 10.34 18.91 14.22
N ARG A 179 9.50 18.99 15.25
CA ARG A 179 9.44 20.10 16.21
C ARG A 179 10.60 20.10 17.21
N SER A 180 11.36 19.01 17.27
CA SER A 180 12.51 18.86 18.17
C SER A 180 13.85 19.16 17.48
N LEU A 181 13.85 19.36 16.17
CA LEU A 181 15.04 19.65 15.37
C LEU A 181 15.07 21.13 14.98
N SER A 182 16.17 21.82 15.29
CA SER A 182 16.43 23.18 14.83
C SER A 182 17.27 23.21 13.55
N ARG A 183 17.19 24.32 12.80
CA ARG A 183 17.96 24.53 11.56
C ARG A 183 19.49 24.47 11.72
N SER A 184 20.01 24.64 12.93
CA SER A 184 21.45 24.59 13.24
C SER A 184 21.91 23.21 13.71
N GLN A 185 20.97 22.32 14.00
CA GLN A 185 21.26 20.97 14.46
C GLN A 185 21.38 20.02 13.27
N ARG A 186 22.28 19.05 13.39
CA ARG A 186 22.47 17.99 12.40
C ARG A 186 22.50 16.64 13.10
N GLY A 187 21.96 15.62 12.45
CA GLY A 187 22.17 14.23 12.81
C GLY A 187 23.49 13.75 12.26
N LYS A 188 24.29 13.15 13.12
CA LYS A 188 25.52 12.46 12.74
C LYS A 188 25.46 11.07 13.29
N ASN A 189 25.51 10.11 12.38
CA ASN A 189 25.68 8.71 12.74
C ASN A 189 27.17 8.45 12.94
N GLY A 190 27.53 7.38 13.66
CA GLY A 190 28.95 7.04 13.86
C GLY A 190 29.15 5.77 14.65
N TRP A 191 30.38 5.27 14.65
CA TRP A 191 30.82 4.19 15.52
C TRP A 191 31.79 4.72 16.55
N ILE A 192 31.52 4.48 17.83
CA ILE A 192 32.43 4.91 18.91
C ILE A 192 33.74 4.14 18.79
N THR A 193 34.85 4.86 18.64
CA THR A 193 36.21 4.29 18.59
C THR A 193 37.02 4.59 19.84
N ALA A 194 36.71 5.68 20.55
CA ALA A 194 37.32 6.02 21.83
C ALA A 194 36.33 6.74 22.74
N ILE A 195 36.51 6.59 24.05
CA ILE A 195 35.71 7.25 25.09
C ILE A 195 36.68 7.90 26.08
N ARG A 196 36.48 9.18 26.38
CA ARG A 196 37.24 9.96 27.36
C ARG A 196 36.29 10.49 28.44
N PRO A 197 35.97 9.70 29.48
CA PRO A 197 34.97 10.07 30.50
C PRO A 197 35.32 11.35 31.27
N ALA A 198 36.60 11.55 31.59
CA ALA A 198 37.05 12.73 32.33
C ALA A 198 36.85 14.04 31.55
N GLU A 199 36.93 13.98 30.22
CA GLU A 199 36.74 15.14 29.34
C GLU A 199 35.30 15.27 28.82
N GLN A 200 34.42 14.32 29.16
CA GLN A 200 33.08 14.19 28.58
C GLN A 200 33.11 14.16 27.04
N LYS A 201 34.05 13.40 26.45
CA LYS A 201 34.21 13.30 25.00
C LYS A 201 34.19 11.87 24.50
N ILE A 202 33.69 11.68 23.28
CA ILE A 202 33.81 10.44 22.51
C ILE A 202 34.37 10.74 21.13
N ASP A 203 35.11 9.78 20.57
CA ASP A 203 35.47 9.77 19.16
C ASP A 203 34.56 8.81 18.41
N VAL A 204 34.03 9.27 17.29
CA VAL A 204 33.19 8.47 16.40
C VAL A 204 33.73 8.48 14.99
N THR A 205 33.73 7.32 14.35
CA THR A 205 34.07 7.21 12.93
C THR A 205 32.81 7.21 12.08
N TRP A 206 32.73 8.12 11.12
CA TRP A 206 31.63 8.31 10.17
C TRP A 206 32.15 8.62 8.78
N GLN A 207 31.65 7.93 7.74
CA GLN A 207 32.06 8.14 6.34
C GLN A 207 33.59 8.19 6.13
N GLY A 208 34.35 7.35 6.86
CA GLY A 208 35.81 7.27 6.76
C GLY A 208 36.59 8.36 7.49
N ALA A 209 35.93 9.26 8.21
CA ALA A 209 36.55 10.28 9.05
C ALA A 209 36.22 10.08 10.52
N THR A 210 37.14 10.47 11.41
CA THR A 210 36.93 10.49 12.85
C THR A 210 36.53 11.89 13.32
N TYR A 211 35.51 11.94 14.16
CA TYR A 211 34.91 13.15 14.73
C TYR A 211 34.90 13.04 16.24
N THR A 212 35.11 14.17 16.91
CA THR A 212 35.05 14.27 18.37
C THR A 212 33.75 14.93 18.78
N LEU A 213 32.98 14.26 19.62
CA LEU A 213 31.73 14.80 20.18
C LEU A 213 31.95 15.19 21.63
N ASN A 214 31.63 16.44 21.97
CA ASN A 214 31.55 16.92 23.35
C ASN A 214 30.16 16.60 23.93
N LEU A 215 30.15 15.85 25.03
CA LEU A 215 28.94 15.33 25.67
C LEU A 215 28.53 16.10 26.92
N THR A 216 29.22 17.19 27.27
CA THR A 216 29.01 17.94 28.52
C THR A 216 27.55 18.37 28.72
N SER A 217 26.83 18.71 27.64
CA SER A 217 25.41 19.09 27.66
C SER A 217 24.47 18.08 27.01
N ALA A 218 24.98 16.89 26.66
CA ALA A 218 24.24 15.91 25.87
C ALA A 218 23.28 15.09 26.73
N LYS A 219 22.05 14.90 26.25
CA LYS A 219 21.18 13.82 26.72
C LYS A 219 21.61 12.50 26.08
N ILE A 220 21.93 11.50 26.88
CA ILE A 220 22.39 10.20 26.37
C ILE A 220 21.28 9.17 26.56
N VAL A 221 21.03 8.37 25.53
CA VAL A 221 20.11 7.22 25.57
C VAL A 221 20.86 5.98 25.13
N ALA A 222 20.91 4.96 25.98
CA ALA A 222 21.63 3.72 25.70
C ALA A 222 20.74 2.50 26.01
N GLY A 223 20.07 1.97 24.97
CA GLY A 223 19.08 0.91 25.15
C GLY A 223 17.92 1.37 26.03
N VAL A 224 17.59 0.58 27.06
CA VAL A 224 16.53 0.91 28.04
C VAL A 224 16.93 2.01 29.04
N LYS A 225 18.19 2.46 29.05
CA LYS A 225 18.66 3.48 30.00
C LYS A 225 18.50 4.89 29.42
N ASN A 226 17.61 5.67 30.03
CA ASN A 226 17.33 7.07 29.70
C ASN A 226 16.94 7.87 30.96
N PRO A 227 17.73 8.87 31.41
CA PRO A 227 19.00 9.29 30.83
C PRO A 227 20.11 8.28 31.17
N ALA A 228 20.94 7.98 30.17
CA ALA A 228 22.22 7.30 30.34
C ALA A 228 23.35 8.31 30.61
N THR A 229 24.52 7.79 30.94
CA THR A 229 25.75 8.56 31.15
C THR A 229 26.84 8.09 30.18
N ILE A 230 27.95 8.84 30.08
CA ILE A 230 29.09 8.43 29.24
C ILE A 230 29.66 7.05 29.61
N ASN A 231 29.51 6.63 30.87
CA ASN A 231 29.97 5.33 31.36
C ASN A 231 29.11 4.15 30.86
N ASP A 232 27.92 4.43 30.33
CA ASP A 232 27.03 3.42 29.74
C ASP A 232 27.34 3.16 28.26
N LEU A 233 28.16 4.02 27.64
CA LEU A 233 28.65 3.88 26.27
C LEU A 233 29.81 2.89 26.21
N LYS A 234 29.96 2.21 25.07
CA LYS A 234 31.06 1.28 24.81
C LYS A 234 31.70 1.57 23.45
N VAL A 235 33.02 1.32 23.37
CA VAL A 235 33.71 1.27 22.08
C VAL A 235 33.05 0.19 21.22
N GLY A 236 32.79 0.50 19.96
CA GLY A 236 32.03 -0.34 19.03
C GLY A 236 30.51 -0.10 19.05
N ASP A 237 29.98 0.75 19.92
CA ASP A 237 28.58 1.19 19.83
C ASP A 237 28.37 2.01 18.54
N ARG A 238 27.27 1.72 17.84
CA ARG A 238 26.77 2.58 16.77
C ARG A 238 25.86 3.61 17.40
N ILE A 239 26.11 4.88 17.13
CA ILE A 239 25.30 5.98 17.65
C ILE A 239 24.68 6.82 16.53
N ARG A 240 23.64 7.55 16.90
CA ARG A 240 23.20 8.78 16.23
C ARG A 240 23.25 9.92 17.23
N GLY A 241 24.01 10.95 16.89
CA GLY A 241 24.12 12.18 17.66
C GLY A 241 23.32 13.30 17.00
N ARG A 242 22.61 14.11 17.79
CA ARG A 242 22.19 15.45 17.39
C ARG A 242 23.27 16.42 17.82
N VAL A 243 23.92 17.05 16.86
CA VAL A 243 25.08 17.89 17.09
C VAL A 243 24.86 19.31 16.59
N VAL A 244 25.63 20.24 17.15
CA VAL A 244 25.76 21.62 16.71
C VAL A 244 27.25 21.93 16.57
N GLU A 245 27.62 22.82 15.65
CA GLU A 245 28.98 23.35 15.56
C GLU A 245 29.37 24.04 16.89
N ASP A 246 30.56 23.72 17.40
CA ASP A 246 31.11 24.31 18.62
C ASP A 246 31.83 25.65 18.36
N ASN A 247 31.89 26.07 17.09
CA ASN A 247 32.56 27.28 16.59
C ASN A 247 34.06 27.35 16.91
N ASP A 248 34.73 26.22 17.13
CA ASP A 248 36.17 26.17 17.44
C ASP A 248 37.07 26.28 16.19
N GLY A 249 36.48 26.34 15.00
CA GLY A 249 37.18 26.40 13.71
C GLY A 249 37.63 25.05 13.16
N ASN A 250 37.36 23.95 13.88
CA ASN A 250 37.64 22.58 13.46
C ASN A 250 36.34 21.86 13.10
N ALA A 251 36.15 21.62 11.80
CA ALA A 251 34.95 20.93 11.29
C ALA A 251 34.79 19.46 11.75
N LYS A 252 35.72 18.94 12.55
CA LYS A 252 35.69 17.57 13.11
C LYS A 252 35.31 17.50 14.59
N THR A 253 35.04 18.64 15.23
CA THR A 253 34.64 18.74 16.63
C THR A 253 33.25 19.35 16.69
N TRP A 254 32.38 18.75 17.51
CA TRP A 254 30.99 19.19 17.64
C TRP A 254 30.48 19.06 19.07
N ASP A 255 29.56 19.94 19.43
CA ASP A 255 28.78 19.85 20.66
C ASP A 255 27.55 18.96 20.45
N ALA A 256 27.49 17.84 21.17
CA ALA A 256 26.32 16.98 21.15
C ALA A 256 25.23 17.51 22.09
N LYS A 257 23.99 17.52 21.59
CA LYS A 257 22.77 17.78 22.36
C LYS A 257 22.06 16.51 22.76
N ILE A 258 22.10 15.51 21.88
CA ILE A 258 21.55 14.18 22.13
C ILE A 258 22.53 13.15 21.55
N VAL A 259 22.75 12.04 22.25
CA VAL A 259 23.42 10.85 21.71
C VAL A 259 22.56 9.64 22.00
N VAL A 260 22.09 8.96 20.95
CA VAL A 260 21.33 7.72 21.07
C VAL A 260 22.16 6.57 20.52
N VAL A 261 22.31 5.51 21.31
CA VAL A 261 22.93 4.27 20.86
C VAL A 261 21.89 3.50 20.03
N LEU A 262 22.20 3.29 18.76
CA LEU A 262 21.34 2.55 17.82
C LEU A 262 21.57 1.05 17.91
N ARG A 263 22.84 0.62 18.06
CA ARG A 263 23.20 -0.79 18.24
C ARG A 263 24.46 -0.99 19.05
N ARG A 264 24.58 -2.18 19.61
CA ARG A 264 25.77 -2.71 20.29
C ARG A 264 26.03 -4.13 19.81
N GLY A 265 27.10 -4.33 19.04
CA GLY A 265 27.33 -5.60 18.35
C GLY A 265 26.14 -5.96 17.46
N ASN A 266 25.54 -7.14 17.69
CA ASN A 266 24.36 -7.63 16.97
C ASN A 266 23.02 -7.16 17.57
N THR A 267 23.04 -6.46 18.71
CA THR A 267 21.82 -5.98 19.35
C THR A 267 21.43 -4.60 18.82
N LEU A 268 20.29 -4.50 18.12
CA LEU A 268 19.64 -3.23 17.77
C LEU A 268 18.79 -2.73 18.95
N PHE A 269 18.97 -1.46 19.35
CA PHE A 269 18.22 -0.80 20.42
C PHE A 269 17.03 0.01 19.91
N MET A 270 17.04 0.39 18.63
CA MET A 270 15.90 1.00 17.94
C MET A 270 15.60 0.12 16.71
N ARG A 271 14.35 -0.34 16.57
CA ARG A 271 13.97 -1.35 15.57
C ARG A 271 12.58 -1.09 15.02
N VAL A 272 12.45 -1.27 13.70
CA VAL A 272 11.16 -1.38 12.98
C VAL A 272 10.44 -2.67 13.31
N THR A 273 9.43 -2.55 14.18
CA THR A 273 8.60 -3.70 14.53
C THR A 273 7.27 -3.73 13.80
N ARG A 274 6.74 -2.60 13.30
CA ARG A 274 5.49 -2.58 12.51
C ARG A 274 5.77 -2.50 11.02
N TRP A 275 5.08 -3.33 10.24
CA TRP A 275 5.38 -3.56 8.83
C TRP A 275 4.12 -3.56 7.97
N VAL A 276 4.24 -3.01 6.76
CA VAL A 276 3.28 -3.18 5.67
C VAL A 276 3.89 -4.17 4.67
N VAL A 277 3.34 -5.37 4.60
CA VAL A 277 3.95 -6.51 3.91
C VAL A 277 2.97 -7.04 2.87
N PRO A 278 3.19 -6.81 1.57
CA PRO A 278 2.46 -7.53 0.53
C PRO A 278 2.95 -8.98 0.47
N GLY A 279 2.04 -9.90 0.21
CA GLY A 279 2.39 -11.30 0.12
C GLY A 279 1.32 -12.16 -0.52
N LYS A 280 1.63 -13.45 -0.66
CA LYS A 280 0.73 -14.48 -1.17
C LYS A 280 0.57 -15.56 -0.12
N ILE A 281 -0.66 -15.97 0.18
CA ILE A 281 -0.90 -17.09 1.09
C ILE A 281 -0.39 -18.36 0.40
N VAL A 282 0.49 -19.09 1.08
CA VAL A 282 1.02 -20.37 0.58
C VAL A 282 0.48 -21.56 1.35
N GLU A 283 0.09 -21.38 2.62
CA GLU A 283 -0.51 -22.42 3.45
C GLU A 283 -1.53 -21.81 4.40
N MET A 284 -2.69 -22.47 4.54
CA MET A 284 -3.78 -22.09 5.43
C MET A 284 -4.63 -23.31 5.77
N ASP A 285 -5.19 -23.37 6.98
CA ASP A 285 -6.17 -24.40 7.35
C ASP A 285 -7.35 -24.43 6.35
N GLU A 286 -7.86 -25.62 6.02
CA GLU A 286 -8.99 -25.79 5.10
C GLU A 286 -10.28 -25.12 5.60
N ASN A 287 -10.45 -25.04 6.92
CA ASN A 287 -11.58 -24.38 7.59
C ASN A 287 -11.05 -23.45 8.69
N PRO A 288 -10.47 -22.29 8.33
CA PRO A 288 -9.75 -21.47 9.29
C PRO A 288 -10.73 -20.80 10.27
N THR A 289 -10.36 -20.79 11.55
CA THR A 289 -11.08 -20.09 12.63
C THR A 289 -10.13 -19.17 13.37
N VAL A 290 -10.58 -17.98 13.79
CA VAL A 290 -9.76 -17.05 14.57
C VAL A 290 -9.74 -17.49 16.05
N PRO A 291 -8.57 -17.55 16.73
CA PRO A 291 -7.24 -17.20 16.22
C PRO A 291 -6.62 -18.29 15.35
N THR A 292 -5.82 -17.89 14.35
CA THR A 292 -5.12 -18.79 13.42
C THR A 292 -3.76 -18.23 13.00
N THR A 293 -2.94 -19.04 12.35
CA THR A 293 -1.70 -18.61 11.68
C THR A 293 -1.78 -19.03 10.21
N ILE A 294 -1.48 -18.11 9.31
CA ILE A 294 -1.29 -18.43 7.88
C ILE A 294 0.18 -18.33 7.52
N LEU A 295 0.61 -19.13 6.55
CA LEU A 295 1.94 -18.99 5.96
C LEU A 295 1.83 -18.14 4.70
N MET A 296 2.63 -17.08 4.64
CA MET A 296 2.64 -16.11 3.55
C MET A 296 4.03 -16.06 2.91
N GLU A 297 4.10 -16.17 1.59
CA GLU A 297 5.29 -15.81 0.82
C GLU A 297 5.33 -14.29 0.62
N ILE A 298 6.42 -13.65 1.04
CA ILE A 298 6.62 -12.20 0.97
C ILE A 298 6.75 -11.79 -0.51
N SER A 299 5.91 -10.88 -0.96
CA SER A 299 6.00 -10.31 -2.31
C SER A 299 7.00 -9.16 -2.35
N GLU A 300 7.43 -8.77 -3.56
CA GLU A 300 8.21 -7.55 -3.73
C GLU A 300 7.47 -6.35 -3.12
N SER A 301 8.20 -5.58 -2.32
CA SER A 301 7.70 -4.37 -1.70
C SER A 301 8.60 -3.21 -2.09
N LYS A 302 7.98 -2.08 -2.32
CA LYS A 302 8.66 -0.82 -2.60
C LYS A 302 9.52 -0.34 -1.42
N PHE A 303 9.18 -0.79 -0.20
CA PHE A 303 9.94 -0.55 1.03
C PHE A 303 11.08 -1.56 1.28
N TYR A 304 11.27 -2.56 0.43
CA TYR A 304 12.35 -3.53 0.59
C TYR A 304 13.65 -3.05 -0.04
N GLN A 305 14.70 -2.96 0.77
CA GLN A 305 16.07 -2.81 0.29
C GLN A 305 16.91 -4.03 0.68
N LYS A 306 17.58 -4.65 -0.31
CA LYS A 306 18.44 -5.80 -0.07
C LYS A 306 19.58 -5.44 0.89
N GLY A 307 19.70 -6.21 1.97
CA GLY A 307 20.74 -6.01 2.99
C GLY A 307 20.39 -4.93 4.02
N ASP A 308 19.17 -4.40 4.02
CA ASP A 308 18.70 -3.54 5.10
C ASP A 308 18.60 -4.33 6.40
N VAL A 309 19.44 -3.97 7.36
CA VAL A 309 19.50 -4.59 8.69
C VAL A 309 18.26 -4.31 9.53
N ASN A 310 17.44 -3.32 9.13
CA ASN A 310 16.18 -3.01 9.77
C ASN A 310 15.05 -3.90 9.25
N ASN A 311 15.22 -4.65 8.15
CA ASN A 311 14.22 -5.59 7.69
C ASN A 311 14.16 -6.82 8.59
N LEU A 312 13.18 -6.86 9.48
CA LEU A 312 12.98 -7.97 10.42
C LEU A 312 11.97 -9.01 9.91
N VAL A 313 11.21 -8.70 8.86
CA VAL A 313 10.16 -9.60 8.34
C VAL A 313 10.75 -10.61 7.36
N GLY A 314 11.66 -10.20 6.47
CA GLY A 314 12.29 -11.12 5.52
C GLY A 314 12.34 -10.57 4.11
N ALA A 315 13.05 -11.27 3.24
CA ALA A 315 13.21 -10.89 1.84
C ALA A 315 12.02 -11.36 0.97
N PRO A 316 11.78 -10.70 -0.18
CA PRO A 316 10.85 -11.22 -1.19
C PRO A 316 11.17 -12.67 -1.56
N GLY A 317 10.14 -13.52 -1.60
CA GLY A 317 10.23 -14.96 -1.82
C GLY A 317 10.45 -15.80 -0.56
N GLU A 318 10.79 -15.19 0.58
CA GLU A 318 10.81 -15.90 1.86
C GLU A 318 9.40 -16.06 2.42
N GLN A 319 9.22 -17.09 3.27
CA GLN A 319 7.95 -17.37 3.93
C GLN A 319 7.92 -16.76 5.33
N LYS A 320 6.75 -16.24 5.71
CA LYS A 320 6.49 -15.68 7.04
C LYS A 320 5.17 -16.19 7.59
N GLU A 321 5.20 -16.64 8.83
CA GLU A 321 4.01 -16.92 9.62
C GLU A 321 3.33 -15.62 10.04
N VAL A 322 2.06 -15.47 9.68
CA VAL A 322 1.22 -14.33 10.03
C VAL A 322 0.17 -14.79 11.02
N TYR A 323 0.22 -14.27 12.25
CA TYR A 323 -0.73 -14.59 13.30
C TYR A 323 -1.94 -13.66 13.22
N ILE A 324 -3.14 -14.23 13.29
CA ILE A 324 -4.43 -13.56 13.17
C ILE A 324 -5.23 -13.85 14.43
N ASP A 325 -5.71 -12.81 15.09
CA ASP A 325 -6.52 -12.86 16.32
C ASP A 325 -7.84 -12.10 16.16
N GLU A 326 -8.64 -12.04 17.23
CA GLU A 326 -9.91 -11.34 17.27
C GLU A 326 -9.81 -9.82 17.04
N ASN A 327 -8.63 -9.24 17.24
CA ASN A 327 -8.36 -7.82 17.05
C ASN A 327 -7.94 -7.51 15.59
N THR A 328 -7.62 -8.54 14.80
CA THR A 328 -7.17 -8.39 13.43
C THR A 328 -8.32 -7.94 12.51
N LYS A 329 -8.15 -6.79 11.86
CA LYS A 329 -9.12 -6.26 10.89
C LYS A 329 -8.97 -6.96 9.53
N LEU A 330 -9.84 -7.94 9.25
CA LEU A 330 -9.89 -8.61 7.95
C LEU A 330 -10.74 -7.83 6.93
N ARG A 331 -10.20 -7.67 5.71
CA ARG A 331 -10.75 -6.83 4.65
C ARG A 331 -10.64 -7.47 3.27
N ARG A 332 -11.62 -7.17 2.43
CA ARG A 332 -11.65 -7.50 1.00
C ARG A 332 -10.90 -6.46 0.17
N ARG A 333 -10.84 -6.64 -1.15
CA ARG A 333 -10.12 -5.78 -2.09
C ARG A 333 -10.51 -4.31 -1.95
N TYR A 334 -11.79 -4.03 -1.82
CA TYR A 334 -12.32 -2.69 -1.61
C TYR A 334 -12.77 -2.48 -0.17
N PHE A 335 -12.10 -3.14 0.78
CA PHE A 335 -12.24 -2.92 2.21
C PHE A 335 -13.61 -3.17 2.85
N GLY A 336 -14.52 -3.81 2.12
CA GLY A 336 -15.60 -4.51 2.77
C GLY A 336 -15.05 -5.47 3.83
N ARG A 337 -15.72 -5.57 4.98
CA ARG A 337 -15.38 -6.55 6.03
C ARG A 337 -15.33 -7.95 5.42
N SER A 338 -14.30 -8.71 5.75
CA SER A 338 -14.16 -10.10 5.35
C SER A 338 -14.21 -11.02 6.58
N LEU A 339 -14.38 -12.31 6.34
CA LEU A 339 -14.23 -13.38 7.31
C LEU A 339 -13.01 -14.21 6.92
N ILE A 340 -12.32 -14.80 7.89
CA ILE A 340 -11.12 -15.60 7.62
C ILE A 340 -11.41 -16.78 6.67
N GLY A 341 -12.60 -17.37 6.75
CA GLY A 341 -13.03 -18.45 5.83
C GLY A 341 -13.31 -18.01 4.39
N GLU A 342 -13.19 -16.72 4.05
CA GLU A 342 -13.22 -16.26 2.66
C GLU A 342 -11.84 -16.29 2.00
N PHE A 343 -10.77 -16.30 2.80
CA PHE A 343 -9.39 -16.37 2.34
C PHE A 343 -9.06 -17.79 1.91
N SER A 344 -8.11 -17.92 0.99
CA SER A 344 -7.69 -19.21 0.47
C SER A 344 -6.21 -19.21 0.08
N GLU A 345 -5.62 -20.39 0.09
CA GLU A 345 -4.26 -20.58 -0.43
C GLU A 345 -4.13 -20.05 -1.85
N GLY A 346 -3.09 -19.25 -2.07
CA GLY A 346 -2.80 -18.57 -3.32
C GLY A 346 -3.39 -17.17 -3.45
N ASP A 347 -4.19 -16.69 -2.50
CA ASP A 347 -4.66 -15.31 -2.49
C ASP A 347 -3.53 -14.32 -2.18
N ILE A 348 -3.64 -13.13 -2.77
CA ILE A 348 -2.70 -12.02 -2.65
C ILE A 348 -3.23 -11.07 -1.59
N ILE A 349 -2.46 -10.95 -0.51
CA ILE A 349 -2.80 -10.19 0.68
C ILE A 349 -1.83 -9.04 0.93
N GLN A 350 -2.31 -8.04 1.64
CA GLN A 350 -1.50 -7.01 2.29
C GLN A 350 -1.69 -7.15 3.79
N VAL A 351 -0.61 -7.35 4.53
CA VAL A 351 -0.61 -7.48 5.99
C VAL A 351 -0.01 -6.21 6.59
N ILE A 352 -0.71 -5.61 7.54
CA ILE A 352 -0.13 -4.62 8.44
C ILE A 352 -0.05 -5.26 9.82
N GLY A 353 1.15 -5.44 10.35
CA GLY A 353 1.36 -6.19 11.57
C GLY A 353 2.66 -5.87 12.29
N ARG A 354 2.80 -6.38 13.50
CA ARG A 354 4.00 -6.25 14.33
C ARG A 354 4.77 -7.56 14.38
N LEU A 355 6.08 -7.53 14.12
CA LEU A 355 6.89 -8.73 14.31
C LEU A 355 7.08 -9.00 15.81
N ASN A 356 6.68 -10.18 16.26
CA ASN A 356 7.01 -10.69 17.57
C ASN A 356 8.38 -11.39 17.51
N GLU A 357 9.41 -10.77 18.07
CA GLU A 357 10.78 -11.30 18.04
C GLU A 357 10.96 -12.59 18.86
N THR A 358 10.05 -12.89 19.80
CA THR A 358 10.11 -14.12 20.60
C THR A 358 9.59 -15.32 19.83
N THR A 359 8.49 -15.13 19.10
CA THR A 359 7.84 -16.20 18.33
C THR A 359 8.30 -16.24 16.87
N GLY A 360 8.85 -15.15 16.35
CA GLY A 360 9.20 -14.97 14.93
C GLY A 360 8.00 -14.67 14.02
N LYS A 361 6.78 -14.61 14.58
CA LYS A 361 5.53 -14.40 13.84
C LYS A 361 5.26 -12.92 13.59
N LEU A 362 4.62 -12.62 12.47
CA LEU A 362 4.04 -11.30 12.20
C LEU A 362 2.62 -11.26 12.77
N GLU A 363 2.43 -10.58 13.91
CA GLU A 363 1.12 -10.37 14.53
C GLU A 363 0.33 -9.35 13.73
N ALA A 364 -0.66 -9.82 12.99
CA ALA A 364 -1.46 -8.96 12.12
C ALA A 364 -2.39 -8.06 12.95
N GLN A 365 -2.45 -6.80 12.57
CA GLN A 365 -3.49 -5.87 13.03
C GLN A 365 -4.53 -5.66 11.93
N PHE A 366 -4.12 -5.85 10.68
CA PHE A 366 -4.95 -5.67 9.50
C PHE A 366 -4.49 -6.59 8.39
N ILE A 367 -5.44 -7.21 7.69
CA ILE A 367 -5.16 -7.99 6.48
C ILE A 367 -6.20 -7.66 5.42
N ARG A 368 -5.72 -7.27 4.23
CA ARG A 368 -6.55 -7.06 3.04
C ARG A 368 -6.25 -8.11 1.99
N ASP A 369 -7.28 -8.83 1.57
CA ASP A 369 -7.24 -9.71 0.41
C ASP A 369 -7.64 -8.97 -0.87
N THR A 370 -6.78 -8.96 -1.88
CA THR A 370 -7.02 -8.22 -3.13
C THR A 370 -7.78 -9.03 -4.20
N ASN A 371 -7.99 -10.32 -3.96
CA ASN A 371 -8.73 -11.25 -4.82
C ASN A 371 -10.22 -11.31 -4.49
N ILE A 372 -10.60 -10.99 -3.25
CA ILE A 372 -11.98 -11.04 -2.76
C ILE A 372 -12.69 -9.68 -2.95
N GLN A 373 -13.92 -9.68 -3.48
CA GLN A 373 -14.76 -8.48 -3.57
C GLN A 373 -16.24 -8.85 -3.47
N VAL A 374 -17.09 -7.91 -3.05
CA VAL A 374 -18.54 -8.08 -3.22
C VAL A 374 -18.89 -7.76 -4.68
N LEU A 375 -19.61 -8.66 -5.34
CA LEU A 375 -20.17 -8.37 -6.65
C LEU A 375 -21.51 -7.66 -6.47
N GLY A 376 -21.59 -6.42 -6.96
CA GLY A 376 -22.85 -5.69 -7.11
C GLY A 376 -23.69 -6.22 -8.27
N VAL A 377 -25.01 -6.00 -8.18
CA VAL A 377 -26.04 -6.63 -9.04
C VAL A 377 -26.01 -6.15 -10.50
N ALA A 378 -25.35 -5.04 -10.81
CA ALA A 378 -25.62 -4.32 -12.07
C ALA A 378 -24.83 -4.77 -13.31
N ARG A 379 -23.81 -5.63 -13.24
CA ARG A 379 -22.85 -5.73 -14.38
C ARG A 379 -22.49 -7.12 -14.92
N ARG A 380 -22.98 -8.22 -14.35
CA ARG A 380 -22.64 -9.57 -14.83
C ARG A 380 -23.84 -10.48 -14.85
N ILE A 381 -24.51 -10.55 -16.01
CA ILE A 381 -25.49 -11.60 -16.29
C ILE A 381 -24.72 -12.88 -16.62
N GLY A 382 -24.96 -13.93 -15.83
CA GLY A 382 -24.44 -15.27 -16.07
C GLY A 382 -25.46 -16.12 -16.82
N VAL A 383 -24.99 -16.97 -17.72
CA VAL A 383 -25.82 -18.02 -18.35
C VAL A 383 -25.48 -19.36 -17.70
N VAL A 384 -26.47 -20.02 -17.12
CA VAL A 384 -26.27 -21.31 -16.43
C VAL A 384 -25.84 -22.38 -17.43
N LYS A 385 -24.77 -23.11 -17.11
CA LYS A 385 -24.22 -24.21 -17.91
C LYS A 385 -24.35 -25.56 -17.24
N ALA A 386 -24.22 -25.62 -15.92
CA ALA A 386 -24.39 -26.83 -15.14
C ALA A 386 -24.93 -26.49 -13.76
N ILE A 387 -25.61 -27.45 -13.14
CA ILE A 387 -26.18 -27.35 -11.80
C ILE A 387 -25.87 -28.65 -11.08
N ASP A 388 -25.30 -28.55 -9.88
CA ASP A 388 -25.10 -29.65 -8.95
C ASP A 388 -25.96 -29.38 -7.70
N LEU A 389 -27.14 -29.99 -7.65
CA LEU A 389 -28.08 -29.82 -6.56
C LEU A 389 -27.57 -30.41 -5.24
N ALA A 390 -26.74 -31.46 -5.29
CA ALA A 390 -26.23 -32.13 -4.11
C ALA A 390 -25.18 -31.27 -3.39
N LYS A 391 -24.36 -30.54 -4.17
CA LYS A 391 -23.34 -29.63 -3.64
C LYS A 391 -23.83 -28.18 -3.49
N GLY A 392 -25.03 -27.88 -3.97
CA GLY A 392 -25.55 -26.51 -3.99
C GLY A 392 -24.73 -25.61 -4.91
N GLN A 393 -24.39 -26.06 -6.12
CA GLN A 393 -23.50 -25.32 -7.03
C GLN A 393 -24.13 -25.07 -8.40
N ILE A 394 -23.88 -23.88 -8.94
CA ILE A 394 -24.24 -23.51 -10.32
C ILE A 394 -22.94 -23.13 -11.05
N SER A 395 -22.69 -23.74 -12.20
CA SER A 395 -21.68 -23.22 -13.14
C SER A 395 -22.36 -22.25 -14.09
N ALA A 396 -21.91 -20.99 -14.12
CA ALA A 396 -22.47 -19.96 -14.98
C ALA A 396 -21.37 -19.26 -15.79
N THR A 397 -21.61 -19.04 -17.08
CA THR A 397 -20.70 -18.27 -17.93
C THR A 397 -21.12 -16.80 -17.94
N VAL A 398 -20.20 -15.89 -17.61
CA VAL A 398 -20.49 -14.46 -17.66
C VAL A 398 -20.63 -14.01 -19.11
N ALA A 399 -21.79 -13.50 -19.50
CA ALA A 399 -22.13 -13.19 -20.89
C ALA A 399 -21.15 -12.20 -21.55
N ALA A 400 -20.58 -11.26 -20.78
CA ALA A 400 -19.66 -10.25 -21.29
C ALA A 400 -18.23 -10.77 -21.55
N THR A 401 -17.79 -11.82 -20.86
CA THR A 401 -16.38 -12.27 -20.90
C THR A 401 -16.21 -13.72 -21.31
N SER A 402 -17.30 -14.49 -21.42
CA SER A 402 -17.29 -15.93 -21.70
C SER A 402 -16.50 -16.76 -20.68
N VAL A 403 -16.16 -16.19 -19.51
CA VAL A 403 -15.47 -16.89 -18.42
C VAL A 403 -16.50 -17.66 -17.59
N ALA A 404 -16.20 -18.93 -17.29
CA ALA A 404 -17.01 -19.75 -16.40
C ALA A 404 -16.72 -19.40 -14.93
N TRP A 405 -17.80 -19.26 -14.17
CA TRP A 405 -17.78 -18.99 -12.73
C TRP A 405 -18.59 -20.07 -12.01
N GLN A 406 -18.10 -20.46 -10.84
CA GLN A 406 -18.83 -21.34 -9.92
C GLN A 406 -19.57 -20.46 -8.92
N VAL A 407 -20.87 -20.73 -8.74
CA VAL A 407 -21.73 -20.04 -7.80
C VAL A 407 -22.14 -21.05 -6.74
N ASN A 408 -21.64 -20.87 -5.52
CA ASN A 408 -22.02 -21.66 -4.37
C ASN A 408 -23.28 -21.07 -3.74
N VAL A 409 -24.29 -21.91 -3.59
CA VAL A 409 -25.61 -21.59 -3.02
C VAL A 409 -25.64 -22.15 -1.61
N GLY A 410 -25.50 -21.26 -0.64
CA GLY A 410 -25.60 -21.59 0.78
C GLY A 410 -27.05 -21.64 1.26
N SER A 411 -27.25 -22.10 2.49
CA SER A 411 -28.57 -22.13 3.16
C SER A 411 -29.18 -20.74 3.36
N ASP A 412 -28.35 -19.70 3.37
CA ASP A 412 -28.75 -18.29 3.49
C ASP A 412 -28.89 -17.58 2.12
N THR A 413 -28.66 -18.28 1.01
CA THR A 413 -28.82 -17.71 -0.33
C THR A 413 -30.30 -17.56 -0.66
N LYS A 414 -30.74 -16.33 -0.90
CA LYS A 414 -32.11 -16.05 -1.34
C LYS A 414 -32.20 -16.12 -2.85
N ILE A 415 -33.03 -17.01 -3.38
CA ILE A 415 -33.22 -17.15 -4.83
C ILE A 415 -34.58 -16.56 -5.19
N TYR A 416 -34.61 -15.77 -6.27
CA TYR A 416 -35.83 -15.17 -6.77
C TYR A 416 -36.02 -15.48 -8.24
N LYS A 417 -37.25 -15.81 -8.59
CA LYS A 417 -37.70 -15.99 -9.96
C LYS A 417 -38.88 -15.06 -10.19
N GLN A 418 -38.74 -14.12 -11.12
CA GLN A 418 -39.80 -13.13 -11.43
C GLN A 418 -40.33 -12.40 -10.17
N GLY A 419 -39.42 -12.01 -9.27
CA GLY A 419 -39.77 -11.30 -8.03
C GLY A 419 -40.33 -12.17 -6.89
N LYS A 420 -40.60 -13.46 -7.13
CA LYS A 420 -41.05 -14.41 -6.10
C LYS A 420 -39.88 -15.23 -5.57
N GLU A 421 -39.95 -15.62 -4.30
CA GLU A 421 -38.98 -16.54 -3.71
C GLU A 421 -39.02 -17.87 -4.46
N ALA A 422 -37.83 -18.39 -4.75
CA ALA A 422 -37.60 -19.62 -5.49
C ALA A 422 -36.49 -20.41 -4.79
N THR A 423 -36.21 -21.60 -5.29
CA THR A 423 -35.20 -22.52 -4.77
C THR A 423 -34.17 -22.83 -5.85
N LEU A 424 -33.11 -23.53 -5.47
CA LEU A 424 -32.08 -23.96 -6.44
C LEU A 424 -32.67 -24.93 -7.49
N ALA A 425 -33.72 -25.67 -7.13
CA ALA A 425 -34.41 -26.57 -8.05
C ALA A 425 -35.15 -25.83 -9.17
N ASP A 426 -35.46 -24.53 -8.98
CA ASP A 426 -36.13 -23.69 -9.98
C ASP A 426 -35.17 -23.08 -11.01
N VAL A 427 -33.85 -23.26 -10.82
CA VAL A 427 -32.81 -22.83 -11.76
C VAL A 427 -32.62 -23.93 -12.81
N ALA A 428 -32.59 -23.54 -14.08
CA ALA A 428 -32.37 -24.45 -15.20
C ALA A 428 -31.12 -24.09 -16.02
N ILE A 429 -30.58 -25.10 -16.71
CA ILE A 429 -29.48 -24.88 -17.68
C ILE A 429 -29.98 -23.97 -18.79
N GLY A 430 -29.24 -22.88 -19.05
CA GLY A 430 -29.56 -21.85 -20.02
C GLY A 430 -30.20 -20.60 -19.43
N ASP A 431 -30.65 -20.64 -18.18
CA ASP A 431 -31.23 -19.48 -17.52
C ASP A 431 -30.22 -18.33 -17.44
N LYS A 432 -30.74 -17.11 -17.59
CA LYS A 432 -29.98 -15.90 -17.33
C LYS A 432 -30.15 -15.51 -15.87
N ILE A 433 -29.07 -15.56 -15.10
CA ILE A 433 -29.06 -15.24 -13.68
C ILE A 433 -28.23 -14.00 -13.38
N ARG A 434 -28.66 -13.23 -12.38
CA ARG A 434 -27.83 -12.26 -11.66
C ARG A 434 -27.50 -12.81 -10.29
N VAL A 435 -26.24 -12.67 -9.88
CA VAL A 435 -25.76 -13.15 -8.58
C VAL A 435 -25.19 -11.97 -7.81
N LEU A 436 -25.74 -11.74 -6.62
CA LEU A 436 -25.17 -10.91 -5.57
C LEU A 436 -24.46 -11.84 -4.59
N GLY A 437 -23.23 -11.51 -4.23
CA GLY A 437 -22.46 -12.33 -3.29
C GLY A 437 -21.01 -11.89 -3.17
N THR A 438 -20.26 -12.65 -2.38
CA THR A 438 -18.81 -12.46 -2.23
C THR A 438 -18.10 -13.29 -3.29
N ALA A 439 -17.27 -12.65 -4.11
CA ALA A 439 -16.56 -13.29 -5.20
C ALA A 439 -15.06 -13.34 -4.95
N ASN A 440 -14.47 -14.52 -5.10
CA ASN A 440 -13.03 -14.71 -5.26
C ASN A 440 -12.71 -14.74 -6.76
N ARG A 441 -12.00 -13.71 -7.24
CA ARG A 441 -11.68 -13.54 -8.66
C ARG A 441 -10.58 -14.46 -9.17
N ARG A 442 -9.76 -15.01 -8.28
CA ARG A 442 -8.71 -15.96 -8.64
C ARG A 442 -9.32 -17.33 -8.93
N LEU A 443 -10.25 -17.75 -8.07
CA LEU A 443 -10.94 -19.03 -8.20
C LEU A 443 -12.13 -18.98 -9.18
N ASN A 444 -12.53 -17.79 -9.65
CA ASN A 444 -13.80 -17.57 -10.36
C ASN A 444 -14.99 -18.16 -9.60
N LEU A 445 -15.02 -17.94 -8.28
CA LEU A 445 -16.01 -18.49 -7.38
C LEU A 445 -16.81 -17.38 -6.71
N VAL A 446 -18.13 -17.58 -6.57
CA VAL A 446 -19.03 -16.67 -5.86
C VAL A 446 -19.77 -17.42 -4.77
N ALA A 447 -19.61 -17.00 -3.52
CA ALA A 447 -20.52 -17.36 -2.43
C ALA A 447 -21.77 -16.48 -2.53
N ALA A 448 -22.86 -17.04 -3.06
CA ALA A 448 -24.07 -16.30 -3.32
C ALA A 448 -24.76 -15.87 -2.01
N LYS A 449 -25.34 -14.68 -2.03
CA LYS A 449 -26.29 -14.19 -1.01
C LYS A 449 -27.67 -14.00 -1.62
N LYS A 450 -27.72 -13.58 -2.88
CA LYS A 450 -28.96 -13.47 -3.64
C LYS A 450 -28.75 -13.89 -5.09
N ILE A 451 -29.68 -14.67 -5.63
CA ILE A 451 -29.72 -15.03 -7.04
C ILE A 451 -31.06 -14.56 -7.60
N VAL A 452 -31.04 -13.91 -8.76
CA VAL A 452 -32.24 -13.50 -9.48
C VAL A 452 -32.22 -14.15 -10.86
N ILE A 453 -33.22 -14.96 -11.14
CA ILE A 453 -33.47 -15.56 -12.45
C ILE A 453 -34.22 -14.51 -13.29
N LEU A 454 -33.55 -14.00 -14.33
CA LEU A 454 -34.03 -12.88 -15.14
C LEU A 454 -35.00 -13.33 -16.25
N ARG A 455 -34.65 -14.42 -16.93
CA ARG A 455 -35.47 -15.02 -17.97
C ARG A 455 -35.23 -16.52 -17.97
N ASP A 456 -36.35 -17.24 -18.04
CA ASP A 456 -36.38 -18.64 -18.40
C ASP A 456 -36.02 -18.76 -19.89
N LYS A 457 -35.49 -19.92 -20.27
CA LYS A 457 -35.16 -20.27 -21.66
C LYS A 457 -36.21 -19.86 -22.69
#